data_AF-A0A7Y2DC41-F1
#
_entry.id   AF-A0A7Y2DC41-F1
#
_cell.length_a   1.000
_cell.length_b   1.000
_cell.length_c   1.000
_cell.angle_alpha   90.00
_cell.angle_beta   90.00
_cell.angle_gamma   90.00
#
_symmetry.space_group_name_H-M   'P 1'
#
loop_
_entity.id
_entity.type
_entity.pdbx_description
1 polymer ?
#
loop_
_entity_poly.entity_id
_entity_poly.type
_entity_poly.pdbx_seq_one_letter_code
_entity_poly.pdbx_strand_id
1 'polypeptide(L)'
;MSDTPAAPAQTNSVSDPAKLIRLGTMVQTLMNEVREVPTDEEGRRLLARIHTETMEELGTILSPDLMNELNEFVACCDDDGVPTESEIRVAQAQLMGWMQGLMQGLQASFAAQQAMAAQQLAELQGGGRRDAATGAPGQPPTEPPPGGVYL
;
A
#
# COMPACT_ATOMS: atom_id res chain seq x y z
N MET A 1 30.75 0.27 -20.61
CA MET A 1 29.39 0.82 -20.52
C MET A 1 28.70 0.04 -19.43
N SER A 2 28.59 0.62 -18.24
CA SER A 2 27.84 0.02 -17.13
C SER A 2 26.36 0.22 -17.44
N ASP A 3 25.68 -0.87 -17.75
CA ASP A 3 24.23 -0.90 -17.84
C ASP A 3 23.70 -0.98 -16.41
N THR A 4 23.34 0.17 -15.85
CA THR A 4 22.58 0.23 -14.61
C THR A 4 21.16 -0.18 -14.99
N PRO A 5 20.62 -1.31 -14.50
CA PRO A 5 19.22 -1.63 -14.75
C PRO A 5 18.39 -0.52 -14.10
N ALA A 6 17.69 0.25 -14.93
CA ALA A 6 16.71 1.20 -14.46
C ALA A 6 15.73 0.44 -13.56
N ALA A 7 15.71 0.77 -12.27
CA ALA A 7 14.68 0.29 -11.38
C ALA A 7 13.31 0.58 -12.04
N PRO A 8 12.34 -0.34 -12.02
CA PRO A 8 10.99 -0.06 -12.51
C PRO A 8 10.32 0.89 -11.51
N ALA A 9 10.73 2.15 -11.52
CA ALA A 9 10.11 3.22 -10.79
C ALA A 9 9.02 3.80 -11.70
N GLN A 10 7.78 3.81 -11.20
CA GLN A 10 6.62 4.61 -11.62
C GLN A 10 5.45 3.92 -12.38
N THR A 11 5.45 2.61 -12.61
CA THR A 11 4.31 1.98 -13.32
C THR A 11 3.04 1.97 -12.47
N ASN A 12 3.14 1.63 -11.18
CA ASN A 12 1.99 1.55 -10.27
C ASN A 12 2.12 2.54 -9.12
N SER A 13 1.68 3.79 -9.32
CA SER A 13 1.77 4.84 -8.30
C SER A 13 0.45 5.57 -8.08
N VAL A 14 0.22 5.97 -6.82
CA VAL A 14 -0.90 6.84 -6.42
C VAL A 14 -0.33 8.17 -5.93
N SER A 15 -0.73 9.27 -6.55
CA SER A 15 -0.21 10.61 -6.24
C SER A 15 -0.87 11.26 -5.02
N ASP A 16 -2.16 10.99 -4.77
CA ASP A 16 -2.90 11.46 -3.58
C ASP A 16 -3.70 10.32 -2.93
N PRO A 17 -3.09 9.59 -1.98
CA PRO A 17 -3.75 8.52 -1.23
C PRO A 17 -4.94 9.01 -0.39
N ALA A 18 -4.92 10.26 0.09
CA ALA A 18 -5.99 10.79 0.93
C ALA A 18 -7.26 11.05 0.09
N LYS A 19 -7.11 11.54 -1.14
CA LYS A 19 -8.21 11.69 -2.09
C LYS A 19 -8.79 10.33 -2.50
N LEU A 20 -7.94 9.33 -2.76
CA LEU A 20 -8.39 7.95 -3.04
C LEU A 20 -9.30 7.41 -1.93
N ILE A 21 -8.89 7.55 -0.66
CA ILE A 21 -9.66 7.10 0.50
C ILE A 21 -11.00 7.85 0.60
N ARG A 22 -11.02 9.16 0.35
CA ARG A 22 -12.25 9.97 0.39
C ARG A 22 -13.24 9.54 -0.68
N LEU A 23 -12.78 9.33 -1.91
CA LEU A 23 -13.60 8.84 -3.03
C LEU A 23 -14.17 7.45 -2.72
N GLY A 24 -13.33 6.53 -2.24
CA GLY A 24 -13.78 5.20 -1.84
C GLY A 24 -14.82 5.24 -0.72
N THR A 25 -14.62 6.09 0.29
CA THR A 25 -15.61 6.25 1.38
C THR A 25 -16.95 6.79 0.85
N MET A 26 -16.91 7.78 -0.03
CA MET A 26 -18.12 8.35 -0.66
C MET A 26 -18.91 7.28 -1.43
N VAL A 27 -18.23 6.53 -2.31
CA VAL A 27 -18.87 5.46 -3.10
C VAL A 27 -19.45 4.38 -2.19
N GLN A 28 -18.74 3.99 -1.13
CA GLN A 28 -19.23 3.00 -0.17
C GLN A 28 -20.50 3.47 0.56
N THR A 29 -20.55 4.74 0.98
CA THR A 29 -21.73 5.32 1.62
C THR A 29 -22.92 5.33 0.67
N LEU A 30 -22.72 5.74 -0.59
CA LEU A 30 -23.77 5.72 -1.61
C LEU A 30 -24.28 4.31 -1.88
N MET A 31 -23.38 3.32 -1.98
CA MET A 31 -23.75 1.91 -2.14
C MET A 31 -24.65 1.42 -1.00
N ASN A 32 -24.34 1.80 0.23
CA ASN A 32 -25.12 1.39 1.39
C ASN A 32 -26.52 2.00 1.34
N GLU A 33 -26.64 3.28 0.98
CA GLU A 33 -27.95 3.95 0.87
C GLU A 33 -28.83 3.28 -0.20
N VAL A 34 -28.27 2.99 -1.38
CA VAL A 34 -28.98 2.35 -2.50
C VAL A 34 -29.39 0.91 -2.16
N ARG A 35 -28.73 0.25 -1.19
CA ARG A 35 -29.14 -1.08 -0.71
C ARG A 35 -30.32 -1.03 0.24
N GLU A 36 -30.44 0.03 1.02
CA GLU A 36 -31.49 0.18 2.04
C GLU A 36 -32.79 0.73 1.43
N VAL A 37 -32.69 1.58 0.39
CA VAL A 37 -33.84 2.25 -0.22
C VAL A 37 -33.89 1.99 -1.74
N PRO A 38 -35.02 1.50 -2.28
CA PRO A 38 -35.19 1.37 -3.73
C PRO A 38 -34.96 2.71 -4.43
N THR A 39 -34.12 2.70 -5.46
CA THR A 39 -33.75 3.90 -6.20
C THR A 39 -34.59 4.02 -7.47
N ASP A 40 -35.21 5.18 -7.68
CA ASP A 40 -35.97 5.47 -8.90
C ASP A 40 -35.06 5.74 -10.11
N GLU A 41 -35.68 5.96 -11.27
CA GLU A 41 -34.96 6.22 -12.52
C GLU A 41 -33.99 7.41 -12.42
N GLU A 42 -34.43 8.53 -11.84
CA GLU A 42 -33.62 9.73 -11.70
C GLU A 42 -32.45 9.53 -10.73
N GLY A 43 -32.67 8.82 -9.63
CA GLY A 43 -31.62 8.41 -8.71
C GLY A 43 -30.60 7.49 -9.39
N ARG A 44 -31.04 6.55 -10.23
CA ARG A 44 -30.14 5.69 -11.01
C ARG A 44 -29.30 6.46 -12.02
N ARG A 45 -29.89 7.45 -12.71
CA ARG A 45 -29.15 8.38 -13.59
C ARG A 45 -28.12 9.19 -12.81
N LEU A 46 -28.46 9.64 -11.60
CA LEU A 46 -27.52 10.37 -10.73
C LEU A 46 -26.35 9.49 -10.30
N LEU A 47 -26.61 8.25 -9.88
CA LEU A 47 -25.57 7.32 -9.47
C LEU A 47 -24.62 6.96 -10.62
N ALA A 48 -25.15 6.82 -11.84
CA ALA A 48 -24.34 6.61 -13.03
C ALA A 48 -23.39 7.81 -13.29
N ARG A 49 -23.91 9.05 -13.20
CA ARG A 49 -23.06 10.25 -13.31
C ARG A 49 -21.98 10.30 -12.24
N ILE A 50 -22.33 10.02 -10.98
CA ILE A 50 -21.36 9.98 -9.87
C ILE A 50 -20.27 8.93 -10.13
N HIS A 51 -20.64 7.77 -10.70
CA HIS A 51 -19.67 6.75 -11.09
C HIS A 51 -18.69 7.27 -12.13
N THR A 52 -19.17 7.89 -13.21
CA THR A 52 -18.34 8.50 -14.25
C THR A 52 -17.41 9.58 -13.69
N GLU A 53 -17.95 10.51 -12.91
CA GLU A 53 -17.16 11.58 -12.26
C GLU A 53 -16.10 11.00 -11.31
N THR A 54 -16.41 9.91 -10.60
CA THR A 54 -15.44 9.22 -9.75
C THR A 54 -14.33 8.57 -10.58
N MET A 55 -14.65 7.95 -11.71
CA MET A 55 -13.65 7.35 -12.62
C MET A 55 -12.72 8.42 -13.22
N GLU A 56 -13.26 9.55 -13.64
CA GLU A 56 -12.47 10.71 -14.10
C GLU A 56 -11.55 11.22 -13.00
N GLU A 57 -12.08 11.35 -11.78
CA GLU A 57 -11.33 11.85 -10.64
C GLU A 57 -10.21 10.89 -10.21
N LEU A 58 -10.44 9.58 -10.29
CA LEU A 58 -9.42 8.56 -10.11
C LEU A 58 -8.29 8.69 -11.15
N GLY A 59 -8.63 9.01 -12.40
CA GLY A 59 -7.64 9.29 -13.44
C GLY A 59 -6.70 10.45 -13.13
N THR A 60 -7.05 11.36 -12.20
CA THR A 60 -6.17 12.44 -11.76
C THR A 60 -5.14 12.01 -10.71
N ILE A 61 -5.35 10.86 -10.06
CA ILE A 61 -4.52 10.39 -8.95
C ILE A 61 -3.83 9.05 -9.19
N LEU A 62 -4.32 8.25 -10.12
CA LEU A 62 -3.73 6.97 -10.50
C LEU A 62 -2.74 7.15 -11.65
N SER A 63 -1.67 6.35 -11.65
CA SER A 63 -0.81 6.22 -12.83
C SER A 63 -1.60 5.66 -14.02
N PRO A 64 -1.15 5.91 -15.27
CA PRO A 64 -1.81 5.37 -16.45
C PRO A 64 -1.99 3.85 -16.42
N ASP A 65 -1.01 3.11 -15.90
CA ASP A 65 -1.08 1.64 -15.86
C ASP A 65 -2.18 1.16 -14.88
N LEU A 66 -2.28 1.77 -13.69
CA LEU A 66 -3.34 1.48 -12.73
C LEU A 66 -4.71 1.87 -13.27
N MET A 67 -4.81 2.99 -13.99
CA MET A 67 -6.06 3.40 -14.62
C MET A 67 -6.47 2.44 -15.74
N ASN A 68 -5.51 1.95 -16.54
CA ASN A 68 -5.76 0.94 -17.57
C ASN A 68 -6.22 -0.39 -16.94
N GLU A 69 -5.57 -0.84 -15.87
CA GLU A 69 -5.97 -2.04 -15.13
C GLU A 69 -7.40 -1.88 -14.58
N LEU A 70 -7.73 -0.74 -13.98
CA LEU A 70 -9.09 -0.48 -13.49
C LEU A 70 -10.13 -0.53 -14.62
N ASN A 71 -9.84 0.09 -15.76
CA ASN A 71 -10.73 0.10 -16.93
C ASN A 71 -10.89 -1.28 -17.59
N GLU A 72 -9.92 -2.20 -17.47
CA GLU A 72 -10.04 -3.56 -18.00
C GLU A 72 -11.15 -4.36 -17.31
N PHE A 73 -11.38 -4.07 -16.04
CA PHE A 73 -12.37 -4.78 -15.24
C PHE A 73 -13.68 -4.01 -15.10
N VAL A 74 -13.65 -2.68 -14.99
CA VAL A 74 -14.85 -1.86 -14.71
C VAL A 74 -15.62 -1.58 -16.00
N ALA A 75 -16.64 -2.38 -16.27
CA ALA A 75 -17.68 -2.07 -17.25
C ALA A 75 -18.93 -1.62 -16.49
N CYS A 76 -19.27 -0.35 -16.58
CA CYS A 76 -20.46 0.22 -15.92
C CYS A 76 -21.24 1.12 -16.87
N CYS A 77 -22.54 0.83 -16.93
CA CYS A 77 -23.64 1.55 -17.56
C CYS A 77 -23.36 2.01 -19.01
N ASP A 78 -23.53 1.09 -19.97
CA ASP A 78 -23.55 1.39 -21.40
C ASP A 78 -24.46 2.62 -21.71
N ASP A 79 -24.03 3.46 -22.67
CA ASP A 79 -24.65 4.75 -23.00
C ASP A 79 -26.09 4.67 -23.56
N ASP A 80 -26.59 3.48 -23.86
CA ASP A 80 -27.85 3.28 -24.60
C ASP A 80 -29.11 3.21 -23.70
N GLY A 81 -29.00 3.35 -22.37
CA GLY A 81 -30.15 3.26 -21.47
C GLY A 81 -29.94 3.75 -20.04
N VAL A 82 -31.02 3.74 -19.24
CA VAL A 82 -30.86 3.94 -17.79
C VAL A 82 -30.43 2.64 -17.16
N PRO A 83 -29.31 2.67 -16.41
CA PRO A 83 -28.86 1.47 -15.76
C PRO A 83 -29.85 1.01 -14.70
N THR A 84 -29.94 -0.31 -14.59
CA THR A 84 -30.67 -1.00 -13.54
C THR A 84 -29.97 -0.82 -12.20
N GLU A 85 -30.73 -0.96 -11.12
CA GLU A 85 -30.19 -0.89 -9.75
C GLU A 85 -29.12 -1.96 -9.50
N SER A 86 -29.23 -3.11 -10.17
CA SER A 86 -28.25 -4.20 -10.10
C SER A 86 -26.94 -3.84 -10.79
N GLU A 87 -26.98 -3.23 -11.97
CA GLU A 87 -25.77 -2.79 -12.69
C GLU A 87 -24.96 -1.79 -11.86
N ILE A 88 -25.64 -0.78 -11.30
CA ILE A 88 -25.01 0.23 -10.44
C ILE A 88 -24.35 -0.42 -9.23
N ARG A 89 -25.05 -1.34 -8.55
CA ARG A 89 -24.51 -2.02 -7.36
C ARG A 89 -23.29 -2.88 -7.69
N VAL A 90 -23.31 -3.61 -8.80
CA VAL A 90 -22.17 -4.44 -9.23
C VAL A 90 -20.96 -3.56 -9.56
N ALA A 91 -21.16 -2.51 -10.35
CA ALA A 91 -20.07 -1.62 -10.74
C ALA A 91 -19.44 -0.87 -9.55
N GLN A 92 -20.26 -0.36 -8.63
CA GLN A 92 -19.73 0.29 -7.44
C GLN A 92 -19.02 -0.71 -6.50
N ALA A 93 -19.55 -1.92 -6.33
CA ALA A 93 -18.89 -2.97 -5.53
C ALA A 93 -17.54 -3.37 -6.13
N GLN A 94 -17.46 -3.45 -7.46
CA GLN A 94 -16.22 -3.73 -8.18
C GLN A 94 -15.18 -2.62 -7.96
N LEU A 95 -15.59 -1.35 -8.15
CA LEU A 95 -14.73 -0.20 -7.92
C LEU A 95 -14.19 -0.19 -6.49
N MET A 96 -15.07 -0.44 -5.51
CA MET A 96 -14.68 -0.54 -4.10
C MET A 96 -13.70 -1.68 -3.82
N GLY A 97 -13.97 -2.87 -4.36
CA GLY A 97 -13.11 -4.04 -4.20
C GLY A 97 -11.71 -3.79 -4.78
N TRP A 98 -11.64 -3.18 -5.96
CA TRP A 98 -10.36 -2.83 -6.60
C TRP A 98 -9.59 -1.79 -5.78
N MET A 99 -10.23 -0.69 -5.36
CA MET A 99 -9.58 0.33 -4.53
C MET A 99 -9.07 -0.25 -3.20
N GLN A 100 -9.84 -1.13 -2.58
CA GLN A 100 -9.44 -1.80 -1.35
C GLN A 100 -8.22 -2.72 -1.59
N GLY A 101 -8.19 -3.45 -2.71
CA GLY A 101 -7.04 -4.27 -3.11
C GLY A 101 -5.77 -3.43 -3.33
N LEU A 102 -5.89 -2.32 -4.06
CA LEU A 102 -4.80 -1.38 -4.29
C LEU A 102 -4.22 -0.85 -2.96
N MET A 103 -5.09 -0.40 -2.05
CA MET A 103 -4.66 0.11 -0.75
C MET A 103 -3.96 -0.95 0.11
N GLN A 104 -4.44 -2.20 0.10
CA GLN A 104 -3.77 -3.30 0.80
C GLN A 104 -2.40 -3.61 0.20
N GLY A 105 -2.28 -3.60 -1.13
CA GLY A 105 -1.00 -3.77 -1.82
C GLY A 105 0.01 -2.69 -1.46
N LEU A 106 -0.42 -1.43 -1.42
CA LEU A 106 0.41 -0.30 -1.00
C LEU A 106 0.88 -0.45 0.46
N GLN A 107 -0.03 -0.80 1.38
CA GLN A 107 0.33 -1.02 2.78
C GLN A 107 1.30 -2.19 2.96
N ALA A 108 1.08 -3.30 2.26
CA ALA A 108 1.97 -4.46 2.29
C ALA A 108 3.38 -4.10 1.78
N SER A 109 3.48 -3.32 0.70
CA SER A 109 4.76 -2.85 0.16
C SER A 109 5.53 -1.97 1.16
N PHE A 110 4.83 -1.05 1.84
CA PHE A 110 5.43 -0.19 2.85
C PHE A 110 5.87 -0.96 4.10
N ALA A 111 5.07 -1.94 4.53
CA ALA A 111 5.44 -2.83 5.63
C ALA A 111 6.70 -3.64 5.31
N ALA A 112 6.81 -4.17 4.08
CA ALA A 112 7.99 -4.89 3.63
C ALA A 112 9.24 -3.99 3.60
N GLN A 113 9.12 -2.74 3.12
CA GLN A 113 10.20 -1.77 3.13
C GLN A 113 10.69 -1.47 4.56
N GLN A 114 9.77 -1.26 5.50
CA GLN A 114 10.12 -1.03 6.91
C GLN A 114 10.83 -2.24 7.53
N ALA A 115 10.37 -3.46 7.24
CA ALA A 115 11.00 -4.68 7.76
C ALA A 115 12.43 -4.85 7.24
N MET A 116 12.68 -4.62 5.95
CA MET A 116 14.03 -4.67 5.37
C MET A 116 14.94 -3.58 5.95
N ALA A 117 14.43 -2.37 6.18
CA ALA A 117 15.19 -1.30 6.81
C ALA A 117 15.56 -1.63 8.27
N ALA A 118 14.63 -2.23 9.02
CA ALA A 118 14.87 -2.68 10.39
C ALA A 118 15.94 -3.77 10.47
N GLN A 119 15.94 -4.72 9.52
CA GLN A 119 16.98 -5.76 9.43
C GLN A 119 18.36 -5.17 9.15
N GLN A 120 18.47 -4.24 8.19
CA GLN A 120 19.74 -3.56 7.90
C GLN A 120 20.29 -2.81 9.12
N LEU A 121 19.42 -2.13 9.88
CA LEU A 121 19.82 -1.46 11.12
C LEU A 121 20.32 -2.46 12.18
N ALA A 122 19.65 -3.61 12.32
CA ALA A 122 20.06 -4.65 13.26
C ALA A 122 21.42 -5.27 12.87
N GLU A 123 21.69 -5.44 11.57
CA GLU A 123 22.98 -5.93 11.06
C GLU A 123 24.12 -4.94 11.34
N LEU A 124 23.90 -3.64 11.16
CA LEU A 124 24.89 -2.61 11.48
C LEU A 124 25.20 -2.56 13.00
N GLN A 125 24.19 -2.67 13.85
CA GLN A 125 24.36 -2.74 15.30
C GLN A 125 25.05 -4.05 15.74
N GLY A 126 24.72 -5.17 15.10
CA GLY A 126 25.34 -6.48 15.35
C GLY A 126 26.78 -6.56 14.87
N GLY A 127 27.12 -5.91 13.76
CA GLY A 127 28.48 -5.81 13.20
C GLY A 127 29.39 -4.97 14.09
N GLY A 128 28.95 -3.78 14.51
CA GLY A 128 29.73 -2.90 15.40
C GLY A 128 30.03 -3.53 16.78
N ARG A 129 29.19 -4.47 17.24
CA ARG A 129 29.41 -5.19 18.50
C ARG A 129 30.40 -6.35 18.39
N ARG A 130 30.69 -6.85 17.19
CA ARG A 130 31.71 -7.89 16.95
C ARG A 130 33.11 -7.31 16.83
N ASP A 131 33.27 -6.11 16.25
CA ASP A 131 34.57 -5.46 16.13
C ASP A 131 35.09 -4.90 17.48
N ALA A 132 34.19 -4.46 18.36
CA ALA A 132 34.57 -4.02 19.71
C ALA A 132 35.00 -5.16 20.66
N ALA A 133 34.71 -6.43 20.33
CA ALA A 133 35.04 -7.58 21.16
C ALA A 133 36.39 -8.25 20.81
N THR A 134 37.05 -7.84 19.71
CA THR A 134 38.27 -8.50 19.20
C THR A 134 39.56 -7.70 19.46
N GLY A 135 39.49 -6.65 20.27
CA GLY A 135 40.61 -5.75 20.60
C GLY A 135 41.07 -5.80 22.06
N ALA A 136 41.26 -6.98 22.65
CA ALA A 136 42.02 -7.12 23.90
C ALA A 136 43.32 -7.90 23.59
N PRO A 137 44.49 -7.25 23.44
CA PRO A 137 45.76 -7.95 23.30
C PRO A 137 46.04 -8.70 24.60
N GLY A 138 46.26 -10.00 24.47
CA GLY A 138 46.64 -10.85 25.58
C GLY A 138 47.92 -10.35 26.26
N GLN A 139 47.91 -10.38 27.58
CA GLN A 139 49.12 -10.26 28.38
C GLN A 139 49.04 -11.29 29.51
N PRO A 140 49.84 -12.37 29.46
CA PRO A 140 50.07 -13.22 30.61
C PRO A 140 51.25 -12.67 31.43
N PRO A 141 51.12 -12.60 32.76
CA PRO A 141 52.28 -12.82 33.64
C PRO A 141 51.94 -13.86 34.73
N THR A 142 52.59 -15.02 34.73
CA THR A 142 53.75 -15.38 35.59
C THR A 142 53.42 -15.51 37.08
N GLU A 143 53.33 -16.78 37.51
CA GLU A 143 53.92 -17.46 38.69
C GLU A 143 53.80 -16.83 40.13
N PRO A 144 53.51 -17.64 41.17
CA PRO A 144 53.25 -17.14 42.52
C PRO A 144 54.54 -17.04 43.39
N PRO A 145 54.58 -16.19 44.44
CA PRO A 145 55.56 -16.31 45.51
C PRO A 145 54.97 -16.93 46.80
N PRO A 146 55.86 -17.45 47.69
CA PRO A 146 55.50 -18.37 48.76
C PRO A 146 55.25 -17.68 50.10
N GLY A 147 54.51 -18.38 50.98
CA GLY A 147 54.70 -18.42 52.43
C GLY A 147 54.69 -17.11 53.24
N GLY A 148 53.69 -16.96 54.12
CA GLY A 148 53.70 -15.98 55.19
C GLY A 148 52.64 -16.26 56.25
N VAL A 149 53.04 -16.94 57.32
CA VAL A 149 52.31 -17.09 58.59
C VAL A 149 52.30 -15.73 59.30
N TYR A 150 51.16 -15.27 59.83
CA TYR A 150 51.09 -14.51 61.10
C TYR A 150 49.69 -14.63 61.74
N LEU A 151 49.72 -15.20 62.96
CA LEU A 151 48.84 -15.06 64.15
C LEU A 151 47.33 -14.86 63.97
#